data_AF-A0A8H5CHK1-F1
#
_entry.id   AF-A0A8H5CHK1-F1
#
_cell.length_a   1.000
_cell.length_b   1.000
_cell.length_c   1.000
_cell.angle_alpha   90.00
_cell.angle_beta   90.00
_cell.angle_gamma   90.00
#
_symmetry.space_group_name_H-M   'P 1'
#
loop_
_entity.id
_entity.type
_entity.pdbx_description
1 polymer ?
#
loop_
_entity_poly.entity_id
_entity_poly.type
_entity_poly.pdbx_seq_one_letter_code
_entity_poly.pdbx_strand_id
1 'polypeptide(L)'
;MMPAPQAQLLRVWDRLGVPHKESKQVSGNPLTIIGISVDTTTMTLTLPDDARMDLLQELDLWCDEAGQLARKGATLKRWQQLAGWLNWAFNVFPHLRPCLANVYAKMRGKSVPTAKIRINNAVRNDLTWARGHLSSASGVHLLECAHWDPHEDADLTVFCDASLEGMGFWIRGLNLGFYAPTVDTQGEEFIFLHESLCVLSALKHIDSTDFLPSHTTIYSDNSNTVDIYNTLKASPRVNPILKAASDIALESCSDFKVLFIPGVLSYDGVEAQKREGKGKAGGYGSGFGGGGKAGRVCDRFNQKGGCERADGMCRFRHACRKCGKPGHGETACKSGGSKEA
;
A
#
# COMPACT_ATOMS: atom_id res chain seq x y z
N MET A 1 27.92 15.04 -26.36
CA MET A 1 26.98 15.55 -27.38
C MET A 1 25.58 15.25 -26.88
N MET A 2 24.68 16.23 -26.84
CA MET A 2 23.31 16.04 -26.32
C MET A 2 22.47 15.19 -27.30
N PRO A 3 21.67 14.22 -26.84
CA PRO A 3 20.77 13.45 -27.70
C PRO A 3 19.82 14.34 -28.50
N ALA A 4 19.59 13.99 -29.77
CA ALA A 4 18.73 14.78 -30.66
C ALA A 4 17.31 15.02 -30.10
N PRO A 5 16.62 14.04 -29.48
CA PRO A 5 15.30 14.27 -28.89
C PRO A 5 15.34 15.29 -27.74
N GLN A 6 16.37 15.23 -26.89
CA GLN A 6 16.53 16.17 -25.78
C GLN A 6 16.77 17.59 -26.30
N ALA A 7 17.64 17.75 -27.30
CA ALA A 7 17.89 19.05 -27.92
C ALA A 7 16.62 19.64 -28.58
N GLN A 8 15.79 18.79 -29.21
CA GLN A 8 14.51 19.22 -29.78
C GLN A 8 13.52 19.70 -28.69
N LEU A 9 13.44 18.99 -27.57
CA LEU A 9 12.60 19.41 -26.44
C LEU A 9 13.03 20.77 -25.87
N LEU A 10 14.33 20.99 -25.69
CA LEU A 10 14.84 22.26 -25.18
C LEU A 10 14.53 23.44 -26.11
N ARG A 11 14.57 23.24 -27.43
CA ARG A 11 14.13 24.27 -28.39
C ARG A 11 12.65 24.61 -28.25
N VAL A 12 11.80 23.62 -27.94
CA VAL A 12 10.38 23.87 -27.64
C VAL A 12 10.25 24.68 -26.36
N TRP A 13 11.02 24.35 -25.32
CA TRP A 13 11.03 25.11 -24.07
C TRP A 13 11.50 26.55 -24.27
N ASP A 14 12.53 26.79 -25.08
CA ASP A 14 12.98 28.13 -25.45
C ASP A 14 11.86 28.93 -26.12
N ARG A 15 11.13 28.30 -27.05
CA ARG A 15 9.98 28.92 -27.73
C ARG A 15 8.81 29.22 -26.79
N LEU A 16 8.61 28.40 -25.76
CA LEU A 16 7.57 28.57 -24.74
C LEU A 16 8.00 29.49 -23.58
N GLY A 17 9.27 29.91 -23.53
CA GLY A 17 9.82 30.67 -22.41
C GLY A 17 9.98 29.86 -21.12
N VAL A 18 10.09 28.53 -21.22
CA VAL A 18 10.33 27.65 -20.06
C VAL A 18 11.83 27.63 -19.76
N PRO A 19 12.27 28.13 -18.59
CA PRO A 19 13.68 28.21 -18.27
C PRO A 19 14.28 26.83 -18.04
N HIS A 20 15.49 26.61 -18.55
CA HIS A 20 16.28 25.42 -18.29
C HIS A 20 17.75 25.76 -18.02
N LYS A 21 18.48 24.81 -17.42
CA LYS A 21 19.90 24.93 -17.13
C LYS A 21 20.63 23.77 -17.76
N GLU A 22 21.72 24.05 -18.46
CA GLU A 22 22.57 23.05 -19.11
C GLU A 22 23.10 22.01 -18.12
N SER A 23 23.48 22.43 -16.90
CA SER A 23 23.95 21.51 -15.85
C SER A 23 22.90 20.49 -15.37
N LYS A 24 21.63 20.69 -15.71
CA LYS A 24 20.54 19.74 -15.45
C LYS A 24 20.19 18.89 -16.67
N GLN A 25 20.81 19.14 -17.82
CA GLN A 25 20.59 18.41 -19.08
C GLN A 25 21.52 17.21 -19.15
N VAL A 26 21.36 16.29 -18.21
CA VAL A 26 22.11 15.03 -18.15
C VAL A 26 21.51 14.00 -19.12
N SER A 27 22.36 13.15 -19.67
CA SER A 27 21.97 12.07 -20.60
C SER A 27 22.96 10.91 -20.50
N GLY A 28 22.49 9.68 -20.66
CA GLY A 28 23.32 8.48 -20.60
C GLY A 28 22.61 7.34 -19.87
N ASN A 29 23.36 6.27 -19.61
CA ASN A 29 22.92 5.15 -18.80
C ASN A 29 24.08 4.73 -17.86
N PRO A 30 23.85 4.55 -16.55
CA PRO A 30 22.60 4.84 -15.82
C PRO A 30 22.34 6.35 -15.66
N LEU A 31 21.12 6.72 -15.25
CA LEU A 31 20.72 8.11 -15.00
C LEU A 31 19.96 8.25 -13.69
N THR A 32 20.32 9.24 -12.87
CA THR A 32 19.57 9.56 -11.65
C THR A 32 18.40 10.50 -11.95
N ILE A 33 17.17 10.01 -11.77
CA ILE A 33 15.92 10.75 -11.97
C ILE A 33 15.21 10.85 -10.63
N ILE A 34 14.89 12.06 -10.17
CA ILE A 34 14.24 12.32 -8.86
C ILE A 34 14.91 11.61 -7.65
N GLY A 35 16.22 11.38 -7.75
CA GLY A 35 17.02 10.68 -6.74
C GLY A 35 17.01 9.15 -6.85
N ILE A 36 16.38 8.59 -7.88
CA ILE A 36 16.37 7.16 -8.19
C ILE A 36 17.36 6.91 -9.34
N SER A 37 18.26 5.95 -9.18
CA SER A 37 19.13 5.47 -10.26
C SER A 37 18.32 4.59 -11.20
N VAL A 38 18.29 4.98 -12.48
CA VAL A 38 17.61 4.26 -13.56
C VAL A 38 18.66 3.67 -14.48
N ASP A 39 18.74 2.34 -14.53
CA ASP A 39 19.58 1.61 -15.47
C ASP A 39 18.72 0.88 -16.49
N THR A 40 18.80 1.30 -17.74
CA THR A 40 18.11 0.73 -18.90
C THR A 40 18.82 -0.48 -19.50
N THR A 41 20.09 -0.71 -19.15
CA THR A 41 20.83 -1.91 -19.57
C THR A 41 20.43 -3.10 -18.70
N THR A 42 20.37 -2.90 -17.37
CA THR A 42 19.90 -3.94 -16.45
C THR A 42 18.39 -3.90 -16.22
N MET A 43 17.70 -2.91 -16.80
CA MET A 43 16.28 -2.64 -16.60
C MET A 43 15.93 -2.57 -15.11
N THR A 44 16.66 -1.76 -14.34
CA THR A 44 16.53 -1.66 -12.89
C THR A 44 16.30 -0.22 -12.43
N LEU A 45 15.40 -0.04 -11.45
CA LEU A 45 15.25 1.16 -10.65
C LEU A 45 15.78 0.89 -9.25
N THR A 46 16.76 1.66 -8.80
CA THR A 46 17.35 1.47 -7.47
C THR A 46 17.78 2.78 -6.85
N LEU A 47 18.23 2.74 -5.60
CA LEU A 47 18.85 3.89 -4.97
C LEU A 47 20.26 4.10 -5.55
N PRO A 48 20.69 5.36 -5.79
CA PRO A 48 22.11 5.66 -5.99
C PRO A 48 22.96 5.06 -4.87
N ASP A 49 24.14 4.54 -5.20
CA ASP A 49 24.98 3.75 -4.27
C ASP A 49 25.36 4.54 -3.01
N ASP A 50 25.66 5.82 -3.17
CA ASP A 50 25.91 6.77 -2.08
C ASP A 50 24.67 6.92 -1.17
N ALA A 51 23.50 7.18 -1.76
CA ALA A 51 22.25 7.30 -1.01
C ALA A 51 21.86 6.01 -0.28
N ARG A 52 22.12 4.85 -0.89
CA ARG A 52 21.90 3.53 -0.30
C ARG A 52 22.84 3.30 0.88
N MET A 53 24.13 3.59 0.70
CA MET A 53 25.14 3.43 1.75
C MET A 53 24.86 4.36 2.94
N ASP A 54 24.48 5.61 2.68
CA ASP A 54 24.09 6.57 3.72
C ASP A 54 22.86 6.08 4.51
N LEU A 55 21.87 5.50 3.84
CA LEU A 55 20.69 4.93 4.49
C LEU A 55 21.04 3.71 5.35
N LEU A 56 21.91 2.82 4.86
CA LEU A 56 22.39 1.66 5.61
C LEU A 56 23.16 2.08 6.86
N GLN A 57 24.03 3.09 6.75
CA GLN A 57 24.75 3.66 7.89
C GLN A 57 23.81 4.29 8.92
N GLU A 58 22.79 5.04 8.48
CA GLU A 58 21.79 5.57 9.41
C GLU A 58 21.06 4.42 10.09
N LEU A 59 20.59 3.39 9.35
CA LEU A 59 19.93 2.21 9.92
C LEU A 59 20.81 1.49 10.96
N ASP A 60 22.12 1.38 10.73
CA ASP A 60 23.06 0.82 11.72
C ASP A 60 22.99 1.54 13.07
N LEU A 61 22.91 2.87 13.07
CA LEU A 61 22.78 3.65 14.30
C LEU A 61 21.47 3.36 15.05
N TRP A 62 20.38 3.11 14.32
CA TRP A 62 19.08 2.79 14.90
C TRP A 62 18.99 1.34 15.40
N CYS A 63 19.70 0.44 14.72
CA CYS A 63 19.73 -0.99 15.04
C CYS A 63 20.69 -1.32 16.19
N ASP A 64 21.71 -0.50 16.45
CA ASP A 64 22.66 -0.68 17.55
C ASP A 64 21.98 -0.62 18.94
N GLU A 65 22.00 -1.73 19.66
CA GLU A 65 21.45 -1.88 21.02
C GLU A 65 22.29 -1.18 22.08
N ALA A 66 23.61 -1.18 21.88
CA ALA A 66 24.56 -0.51 22.74
C ALA A 66 24.70 0.97 22.37
N GLY A 67 24.14 1.43 21.26
CA GLY A 67 24.37 2.77 20.69
C GLY A 67 23.82 3.94 21.50
N GLN A 68 24.25 5.15 21.13
CA GLN A 68 23.77 6.39 21.76
C GLN A 68 22.26 6.58 21.56
N LEU A 69 21.71 6.19 20.40
CA LEU A 69 20.28 6.29 20.13
C LEU A 69 19.45 5.35 21.01
N ALA A 70 19.93 4.12 21.28
CA ALA A 70 19.28 3.21 22.21
C ALA A 70 19.27 3.76 23.65
N ARG A 71 20.42 4.29 24.11
CA ARG A 71 20.58 4.83 25.48
C ARG A 71 19.84 6.15 25.71
N LYS A 72 19.88 7.08 24.76
CA LYS A 72 19.34 8.45 24.94
C LYS A 72 17.99 8.67 24.25
N GLY A 73 17.61 7.81 23.31
CA GLY A 73 16.49 8.03 22.40
C GLY A 73 16.81 9.07 21.32
N ALA A 74 15.97 9.10 20.29
CA ALA A 74 16.04 10.07 19.20
C ALA A 74 14.93 11.12 19.36
N THR A 75 15.16 12.35 18.89
CA THR A 75 14.12 13.39 18.87
C THR A 75 13.00 12.99 17.90
N LEU A 76 11.76 13.43 18.15
CA LEU A 76 10.65 13.21 17.22
C LEU A 76 10.99 13.68 15.79
N LYS A 77 11.70 14.81 15.67
CA LYS A 77 12.21 15.28 14.37
C LYS A 77 13.09 14.23 13.67
N ARG A 78 14.01 13.59 14.39
CA ARG A 78 14.89 12.55 13.82
C ARG A 78 14.11 11.29 13.43
N TRP A 79 13.09 10.91 14.20
CA TRP A 79 12.17 9.83 13.82
C TRP A 79 11.41 10.14 12.52
N GLN A 80 10.92 11.36 12.37
CA GLN A 80 10.22 11.81 11.17
C GLN A 80 11.16 11.84 9.95
N GLN A 81 12.40 12.26 10.14
CA GLN A 81 13.43 12.23 9.09
C GLN A 81 13.73 10.81 8.64
N LEU A 82 13.94 9.87 9.56
CA LEU A 82 14.12 8.45 9.24
C LEU A 82 12.90 7.91 8.46
N ALA A 83 11.69 8.13 8.95
CA ALA A 83 10.47 7.65 8.30
C ALA A 83 10.28 8.25 6.90
N GLY A 84 10.65 9.52 6.70
CA GLY A 84 10.64 10.18 5.39
C GLY A 84 11.63 9.55 4.42
N TRP A 85 12.86 9.28 4.89
CA TRP A 85 13.90 8.67 4.07
C TRP A 85 13.54 7.23 3.68
N LEU A 86 13.04 6.44 4.62
CA LEU A 86 12.55 5.08 4.36
C LEU A 86 11.39 5.06 3.36
N ASN A 87 10.39 5.95 3.51
CA ASN A 87 9.32 6.05 2.51
C ASN A 87 9.85 6.38 1.11
N TRP A 88 10.85 7.25 1.02
CA TRP A 88 11.45 7.59 -0.25
C TRP A 88 12.16 6.38 -0.87
N ALA A 89 12.95 5.65 -0.07
CA ALA A 89 13.60 4.40 -0.49
C ALA A 89 12.59 3.33 -0.93
N PHE A 90 11.46 3.23 -0.23
CA PHE A 90 10.43 2.23 -0.53
C PHE A 90 9.54 2.58 -1.73
N ASN A 91 9.91 3.59 -2.52
CA ASN A 91 9.42 3.72 -3.90
C ASN A 91 10.10 2.72 -4.83
N VAL A 92 11.36 2.36 -4.56
CA VAL A 92 12.13 1.35 -5.31
C VAL A 92 12.34 0.05 -4.52
N PHE A 93 11.85 -0.02 -3.28
CA PHE A 93 11.81 -1.25 -2.48
C PHE A 93 10.43 -1.38 -1.77
N PRO A 94 9.33 -1.53 -2.52
CA PRO A 94 7.97 -1.47 -1.95
C PRO A 94 7.71 -2.55 -0.90
N HIS A 95 8.27 -3.76 -1.06
CA HIS A 95 8.11 -4.89 -0.13
C HIS A 95 8.65 -4.62 1.28
N LEU A 96 9.48 -3.59 1.46
CA LEU A 96 10.05 -3.22 2.76
C LEU A 96 9.19 -2.24 3.58
N ARG A 97 8.08 -1.75 3.02
CA ARG A 97 7.12 -0.87 3.71
C ARG A 97 6.64 -1.37 5.09
N PRO A 98 6.44 -2.68 5.33
CA PRO A 98 6.05 -3.18 6.64
C PRO A 98 6.97 -2.74 7.78
N CYS A 99 8.25 -2.42 7.50
CA CYS A 99 9.17 -1.93 8.52
C CYS A 99 8.70 -0.63 9.23
N LEU A 100 7.84 0.15 8.57
CA LEU A 100 7.37 1.43 9.09
C LEU A 100 6.21 1.31 10.09
N ALA A 101 5.58 0.14 10.23
CA ALA A 101 4.40 -0.02 11.09
C ALA A 101 4.69 0.35 12.55
N ASN A 102 5.75 -0.24 13.13
CA ASN A 102 6.16 0.07 14.49
C ASN A 102 6.77 1.47 14.62
N VAL A 103 7.44 1.97 13.58
CA VAL A 103 7.99 3.34 13.54
C VAL A 103 6.86 4.37 13.68
N TYR A 104 5.79 4.23 12.89
CA TYR A 104 4.64 5.11 12.97
C TYR A 104 3.85 4.96 14.26
N ALA A 105 3.63 3.73 14.72
CA ALA A 105 2.98 3.49 16.00
C ALA A 105 3.74 4.16 17.15
N LYS A 106 5.08 4.14 17.10
CA LYS A 106 5.93 4.79 18.10
C LYS A 106 5.86 6.31 18.05
N MET A 107 5.67 6.92 16.88
CA MET A 107 5.51 8.38 16.73
C MET A 107 4.07 8.86 17.01
N ARG A 108 3.07 7.99 16.89
CA ARG A 108 1.65 8.36 17.01
C ARG A 108 1.35 9.14 18.29
N GLY A 109 0.58 10.22 18.15
CA GLY A 109 0.15 11.09 19.25
C GLY A 109 1.21 12.02 19.81
N LYS A 110 2.45 12.00 19.27
CA LYS A 110 3.54 12.88 19.72
C LYS A 110 3.66 14.07 18.78
N SER A 111 3.71 15.27 19.35
CA SER A 111 3.76 16.53 18.60
C SER A 111 5.00 17.38 18.87
N VAL A 112 5.69 17.18 20.01
CA VAL A 112 6.84 18.00 20.41
C VAL A 112 8.10 17.54 19.66
N PRO A 113 8.67 18.34 18.74
CA PRO A 113 9.75 17.88 17.84
C PRO A 113 11.05 17.50 18.57
N THR A 114 11.33 18.15 19.69
CA THR A 114 12.55 17.95 20.50
C THR A 114 12.41 16.83 21.53
N ALA A 115 11.21 16.29 21.73
CA ALA A 115 10.98 15.22 22.68
C ALA A 115 11.74 13.97 22.26
N LYS A 116 12.51 13.40 23.21
CA LYS A 116 13.27 12.17 22.99
C LYS A 116 12.38 10.96 23.17
N ILE A 117 12.35 10.10 22.14
CA ILE A 117 11.57 8.87 22.10
C ILE A 117 12.55 7.71 22.06
N ARG A 118 12.42 6.79 23.03
CA ARG A 118 13.22 5.57 23.09
C ARG A 118 12.84 4.61 21.97
N ILE A 119 13.85 3.95 21.40
CA ILE A 119 13.69 2.87 20.44
C ILE A 119 13.41 1.59 21.23
N ASN A 120 12.36 0.85 20.88
CA ASN A 120 12.05 -0.46 21.50
C ASN A 120 12.43 -1.59 20.55
N ASN A 121 12.41 -2.82 21.06
CA ASN A 121 12.80 -4.01 20.30
C ASN A 121 11.92 -4.24 19.07
N ALA A 122 10.62 -3.93 19.13
CA ALA A 122 9.74 -4.05 17.96
C ALA A 122 10.19 -3.17 16.78
N VAL A 123 10.52 -1.89 17.04
CA VAL A 123 11.09 -1.01 16.00
C VAL A 123 12.45 -1.53 15.53
N ARG A 124 13.32 -1.94 16.46
CA ARG A 124 14.66 -2.43 16.13
C ARG A 124 14.61 -3.64 15.21
N ASN A 125 13.75 -4.60 15.52
CA ASN A 125 13.56 -5.82 14.71
C ASN A 125 13.05 -5.49 13.31
N ASP A 126 12.15 -4.51 13.18
CA ASP A 126 11.64 -4.06 11.88
C ASP A 126 12.72 -3.34 11.06
N LEU A 127 13.50 -2.45 11.68
CA LEU A 127 14.59 -1.75 10.99
C LEU A 127 15.73 -2.69 10.62
N THR A 128 16.06 -3.66 11.48
CA THR A 128 17.09 -4.67 11.21
C THR A 128 16.68 -5.56 10.03
N TRP A 129 15.40 -5.97 10.00
CA TRP A 129 14.83 -6.72 8.88
C TRP A 129 14.93 -5.94 7.57
N ALA A 130 14.51 -4.67 7.54
CA ALA A 130 14.60 -3.85 6.35
C ALA A 130 16.06 -3.60 5.92
N ARG A 131 16.97 -3.41 6.88
CA ARG A 131 18.41 -3.25 6.61
C ARG A 131 19.00 -4.50 5.95
N GLY A 132 18.64 -5.69 6.41
CA GLY A 132 19.08 -6.96 5.84
C GLY A 132 18.76 -7.02 4.34
N HIS A 133 17.48 -6.84 4.00
CA HIS A 133 17.03 -6.80 2.60
C HIS A 133 17.62 -5.65 1.79
N LEU A 134 17.72 -4.44 2.34
CA LEU A 134 18.35 -3.31 1.66
C LEU A 134 19.84 -3.55 1.37
N SER A 135 20.52 -4.41 2.12
CA SER A 135 21.94 -4.71 1.88
C SER A 135 22.15 -5.72 0.76
N SER A 136 21.20 -6.62 0.52
CA SER A 136 21.26 -7.64 -0.53
C SER A 136 20.54 -7.24 -1.83
N ALA A 137 19.55 -6.35 -1.77
CA ALA A 137 18.69 -6.07 -2.92
C ALA A 137 19.41 -5.37 -4.08
N SER A 138 19.07 -5.73 -5.32
CA SER A 138 19.53 -5.07 -6.56
C SER A 138 18.72 -3.82 -6.89
N GLY A 139 17.45 -3.76 -6.46
CA GLY A 139 16.49 -2.72 -6.86
C GLY A 139 15.18 -3.37 -7.31
N VAL A 140 14.34 -2.59 -7.98
CA VAL A 140 13.16 -3.07 -8.71
C VAL A 140 13.54 -3.31 -10.17
N HIS A 141 13.31 -4.53 -10.68
CA HIS A 141 13.47 -4.84 -12.10
C HIS A 141 12.22 -4.42 -12.90
N LEU A 142 12.41 -3.54 -13.88
CA LEU A 142 11.36 -2.93 -14.69
C LEU A 142 10.55 -3.96 -15.49
N LEU A 143 11.19 -5.03 -15.97
CA LEU A 143 10.53 -6.09 -16.74
C LEU A 143 9.76 -7.08 -15.85
N GLU A 144 10.25 -7.37 -14.65
CA GLU A 144 9.53 -8.18 -13.66
C GLU A 144 8.34 -7.41 -13.07
N CYS A 145 8.42 -6.08 -13.02
CA CYS A 145 7.28 -5.20 -12.72
C CYS A 145 6.30 -5.02 -13.88
N ALA A 146 6.33 -5.88 -14.91
CA ALA A 146 5.33 -5.85 -15.96
C ALA A 146 3.92 -6.01 -15.34
N HIS A 147 3.03 -5.10 -15.71
CA HIS A 147 1.65 -5.14 -15.25
C HIS A 147 0.94 -6.35 -15.86
N TRP A 148 0.68 -7.39 -15.06
CA TRP A 148 -0.17 -8.53 -15.43
C TRP A 148 -1.61 -8.33 -14.96
N ASP A 149 -2.58 -8.82 -15.73
CA ASP A 149 -3.99 -8.81 -15.37
C ASP A 149 -4.29 -9.97 -14.39
N PRO A 150 -4.72 -9.68 -13.15
CA PRO A 150 -4.95 -10.72 -12.16
C PRO A 150 -6.11 -11.67 -12.45
N HIS A 151 -6.97 -11.36 -13.44
CA HIS A 151 -8.05 -12.22 -13.86
C HIS A 151 -7.68 -13.13 -15.03
N GLU A 152 -6.80 -12.66 -15.92
CA GLU A 152 -6.48 -13.35 -17.18
C GLU A 152 -5.08 -13.99 -17.18
N ASP A 153 -4.10 -13.38 -16.52
CA ASP A 153 -2.68 -13.77 -16.57
C ASP A 153 -2.22 -14.59 -15.35
N ALA A 154 -3.14 -14.93 -14.43
CA ALA A 154 -2.81 -15.67 -13.21
C ALA A 154 -2.55 -17.16 -13.50
N ASP A 155 -1.38 -17.68 -13.11
CA ASP A 155 -1.07 -19.11 -13.19
C ASP A 155 -1.87 -19.90 -12.15
N LEU A 156 -2.04 -19.32 -10.96
CA LEU A 156 -2.85 -19.88 -9.88
C LEU A 156 -3.88 -18.86 -9.37
N THR A 157 -5.08 -19.36 -9.14
CA THR A 157 -6.16 -18.64 -8.46
C THR A 157 -6.47 -19.32 -7.13
N VAL A 158 -6.40 -18.55 -6.04
CA VAL A 158 -6.68 -18.99 -4.68
C VAL A 158 -7.85 -18.21 -4.11
N PHE A 159 -8.72 -18.88 -3.38
CA PHE A 159 -9.77 -18.24 -2.58
C PHE A 159 -9.45 -18.46 -1.11
N CYS A 160 -9.35 -17.38 -0.34
CA CYS A 160 -9.10 -17.40 1.09
C CYS A 160 -10.35 -16.91 1.81
N ASP A 161 -10.67 -17.60 2.90
CA ASP A 161 -11.75 -17.21 3.82
C ASP A 161 -11.35 -17.57 5.26
N ALA A 162 -11.90 -16.83 6.21
CA ALA A 162 -11.78 -17.14 7.61
C ALA A 162 -13.09 -16.86 8.36
N SER A 163 -13.30 -17.66 9.40
CA SER A 163 -14.39 -17.53 10.35
C SER A 163 -13.83 -17.38 11.77
N LEU A 164 -14.70 -17.36 12.78
CA LEU A 164 -14.26 -17.34 14.18
C LEU A 164 -13.61 -18.67 14.61
N GLU A 165 -13.97 -19.79 13.97
CA GLU A 165 -13.57 -21.14 14.40
C GLU A 165 -12.47 -21.75 13.51
N GLY A 166 -12.42 -21.35 12.25
CA GLY A 166 -11.43 -21.87 11.31
C GLY A 166 -11.15 -20.92 10.15
N MET A 167 -10.01 -21.14 9.50
CA MET A 167 -9.58 -20.47 8.29
C MET A 167 -9.23 -21.51 7.22
N GLY A 168 -9.47 -21.18 5.96
CA GLY A 168 -9.21 -22.11 4.87
C GLY A 168 -9.00 -21.41 3.55
N PHE A 169 -8.25 -22.08 2.68
CA PHE A 169 -8.05 -21.62 1.32
C PHE A 169 -8.21 -22.75 0.32
N TRP A 170 -8.68 -22.39 -0.87
CA TRP A 170 -8.90 -23.31 -1.98
C TRP A 170 -8.13 -22.84 -3.21
N ILE A 171 -7.30 -23.72 -3.76
CA ILE A 171 -6.54 -23.49 -4.99
C ILE A 171 -7.34 -24.06 -6.14
N ARG A 172 -7.96 -23.19 -6.94
CA ARG A 172 -8.92 -23.58 -7.98
C ARG A 172 -8.30 -24.46 -9.07
N GLY A 173 -7.13 -24.09 -9.57
CA GLY A 173 -6.46 -24.80 -10.67
C GLY A 173 -6.05 -26.23 -10.30
N LEU A 174 -5.74 -26.46 -9.01
CA LEU A 174 -5.33 -27.77 -8.49
C LEU A 174 -6.48 -28.56 -7.86
N ASN A 175 -7.63 -27.91 -7.66
CA ASN A 175 -8.76 -28.44 -6.91
C ASN A 175 -8.37 -28.95 -5.49
N LEU A 176 -7.50 -28.20 -4.81
CA LEU A 176 -7.02 -28.53 -3.46
C LEU A 176 -7.55 -27.53 -2.45
N GLY A 177 -8.15 -28.02 -1.37
CA GLY A 177 -8.64 -27.23 -0.25
C GLY A 177 -7.86 -27.53 1.02
N PHE A 178 -7.54 -26.48 1.77
CA PHE A 178 -6.82 -26.57 3.04
C PHE A 178 -7.60 -25.87 4.13
N TYR A 179 -7.52 -26.40 5.34
CA TYR A 179 -8.22 -25.91 6.51
C TYR A 179 -7.33 -25.97 7.73
N ALA A 180 -7.44 -24.97 8.60
CA ALA A 180 -6.86 -24.96 9.93
C ALA A 180 -7.81 -24.28 10.91
N PRO A 181 -7.83 -24.70 12.20
CA PRO A 181 -8.52 -23.93 13.23
C PRO A 181 -7.91 -22.53 13.37
N THR A 182 -8.70 -21.58 13.84
CA THR A 182 -8.21 -20.23 14.16
C THR A 182 -7.20 -20.25 15.30
N VAL A 183 -6.27 -19.29 15.29
CA VAL A 183 -5.36 -19.09 16.41
C VAL A 183 -6.06 -18.37 17.55
N ASP A 184 -5.77 -18.79 18.79
CA ASP A 184 -6.24 -18.09 19.99
C ASP A 184 -5.68 -16.66 20.01
N THR A 185 -6.59 -15.69 19.94
CA THR A 185 -6.28 -14.26 19.96
C THR A 185 -6.29 -13.66 21.35
N GLN A 186 -6.34 -14.48 22.41
CA GLN A 186 -6.35 -14.09 23.82
C GLN A 186 -7.52 -13.17 24.18
N GLY A 187 -8.71 -13.49 23.66
CA GLY A 187 -9.97 -12.80 24.01
C GLY A 187 -10.30 -11.58 23.14
N GLU A 188 -9.48 -11.23 22.16
CA GLU A 188 -9.83 -10.25 21.13
C GLU A 188 -10.20 -10.97 19.83
N GLU A 189 -11.48 -11.26 19.60
CA GLU A 189 -11.95 -11.75 18.29
C GLU A 189 -11.54 -10.75 17.21
N PHE A 190 -10.58 -11.17 16.38
CA PHE A 190 -9.99 -10.31 15.38
C PHE A 190 -9.96 -11.05 14.06
N ILE A 191 -11.17 -11.26 13.50
CA ILE A 191 -11.40 -11.96 12.23
C ILE A 191 -10.44 -11.52 11.13
N PHE A 192 -10.15 -10.21 11.06
CA PHE A 192 -9.19 -9.63 10.13
C PHE A 192 -7.76 -10.23 10.23
N LEU A 193 -7.31 -10.65 11.42
CA LEU A 193 -6.04 -11.37 11.58
C LEU A 193 -6.10 -12.74 10.93
N HIS A 194 -7.17 -13.49 11.17
CA HIS A 194 -7.33 -14.83 10.63
C HIS A 194 -7.46 -14.80 9.11
N GLU A 195 -8.18 -13.82 8.56
CA GLU A 195 -8.24 -13.53 7.12
C GLU A 195 -6.85 -13.25 6.54
N SER A 196 -6.10 -12.37 7.19
CA SER A 196 -4.74 -12.02 6.77
C SER A 196 -3.78 -13.20 6.87
N LEU A 197 -3.94 -14.02 7.91
CA LEU A 197 -3.14 -15.23 8.14
C LEU A 197 -3.49 -16.33 7.15
N CYS A 198 -4.76 -16.41 6.72
CA CYS A 198 -5.22 -17.33 5.69
C CYS A 198 -4.50 -17.06 4.35
N VAL A 199 -4.44 -15.79 3.94
CA VAL A 199 -3.68 -15.36 2.74
C VAL A 199 -2.20 -15.73 2.86
N LEU A 200 -1.56 -15.47 4.01
CA LEU A 200 -0.15 -15.85 4.22
C LEU A 200 0.03 -17.37 4.18
N SER A 201 -0.93 -18.13 4.71
CA SER A 201 -0.88 -19.60 4.71
C SER A 201 -0.95 -20.15 3.29
N ALA A 202 -1.77 -19.54 2.43
CA ALA A 202 -1.81 -19.87 1.00
C ALA A 202 -0.47 -19.57 0.31
N LEU A 203 0.11 -18.38 0.55
CA LEU A 203 1.42 -18.01 -0.01
C LEU A 203 2.53 -18.98 0.43
N LYS A 204 2.59 -19.31 1.72
CA LYS A 204 3.55 -20.30 2.23
C LYS A 204 3.36 -21.68 1.64
N HIS A 205 2.11 -22.09 1.41
CA HIS A 205 1.84 -23.37 0.78
C HIS A 205 2.38 -23.38 -0.65
N ILE A 206 2.07 -22.35 -1.45
CA ILE A 206 2.53 -22.23 -2.84
C ILE A 206 4.06 -22.20 -2.91
N ASP A 207 4.71 -21.39 -2.07
CA ASP A 207 6.17 -21.28 -1.99
C ASP A 207 6.86 -22.61 -1.60
N SER A 208 6.15 -23.48 -0.87
CA SER A 208 6.65 -24.81 -0.49
C SER A 208 6.46 -25.90 -1.55
N THR A 209 5.76 -25.61 -2.65
CA THR A 209 5.53 -26.59 -3.73
C THR A 209 6.63 -26.56 -4.79
N ASP A 210 6.85 -27.70 -5.45
CA ASP A 210 7.81 -27.80 -6.57
C ASP A 210 7.41 -26.95 -7.79
N PHE A 211 6.15 -26.49 -7.84
CA PHE A 211 5.64 -25.60 -8.88
C PHE A 211 5.61 -24.16 -8.35
N LEU A 212 6.55 -23.34 -8.80
CA LEU A 212 6.57 -21.91 -8.49
C LEU A 212 5.83 -21.14 -9.61
N PRO A 213 4.58 -20.69 -9.40
CA PRO A 213 3.87 -19.86 -10.37
C PRO A 213 4.60 -18.52 -10.54
N SER A 214 4.57 -17.93 -11.73
CA SER A 214 5.06 -16.57 -11.91
C SER A 214 4.06 -15.56 -11.34
N HIS A 215 2.76 -15.84 -11.49
CA HIS A 215 1.68 -14.95 -11.05
C HIS A 215 0.60 -15.70 -10.26
N THR A 216 0.34 -15.24 -9.03
CA THR A 216 -0.73 -15.80 -8.18
C THR A 216 -1.78 -14.75 -7.84
N THR A 217 -3.05 -15.03 -8.14
CA THR A 217 -4.18 -14.22 -7.68
C THR A 217 -4.82 -14.87 -6.47
N ILE A 218 -4.97 -14.09 -5.39
CA ILE A 218 -5.61 -14.51 -4.16
C ILE A 218 -6.86 -13.66 -3.93
N TYR A 219 -8.01 -14.29 -3.83
CA TYR A 219 -9.27 -13.63 -3.51
C TYR A 219 -9.55 -13.70 -2.01
N SER A 220 -10.00 -12.59 -1.42
CA SER A 220 -10.53 -12.50 -0.06
C SER A 220 -11.77 -11.62 -0.08
N ASP A 221 -12.74 -11.90 0.78
CA ASP A 221 -13.92 -11.05 0.96
C ASP A 221 -13.76 -10.01 2.06
N ASN A 222 -12.62 -10.02 2.75
CA ASN A 222 -12.27 -9.02 3.73
C ASN A 222 -11.49 -7.86 3.09
N SER A 223 -12.15 -6.71 2.94
CA SER A 223 -11.52 -5.53 2.34
C SER A 223 -10.29 -5.02 3.12
N ASN A 224 -10.25 -5.19 4.45
CA ASN A 224 -9.08 -4.77 5.23
C ASN A 224 -7.87 -5.67 4.90
N THR A 225 -8.09 -6.97 4.68
CA THR A 225 -7.05 -7.92 4.25
C THR A 225 -6.49 -7.51 2.91
N VAL A 226 -7.38 -7.29 1.94
CA VAL A 226 -7.01 -6.79 0.61
C VAL A 226 -6.19 -5.49 0.70
N ASP A 227 -6.63 -4.54 1.52
CA ASP A 227 -5.96 -3.24 1.69
C ASP A 227 -4.54 -3.37 2.25
N ILE A 228 -4.32 -4.22 3.26
CA ILE A 228 -2.98 -4.33 3.87
C ILE A 228 -1.96 -5.00 2.93
N TYR A 229 -2.37 -5.99 2.13
CA TYR A 229 -1.49 -6.64 1.17
C TYR A 229 -1.17 -5.73 0.00
N ASN A 230 -2.14 -4.95 -0.49
CA ASN A 230 -1.91 -4.01 -1.59
C ASN A 230 -1.12 -2.77 -1.18
N THR A 231 -1.28 -2.30 0.06
CA THR A 231 -0.58 -1.10 0.54
C THR A 231 0.74 -1.42 1.24
N LEU A 232 0.92 -2.66 1.70
CA LEU A 232 1.99 -3.12 2.57
C LEU A 232 2.10 -2.29 3.86
N LYS A 233 0.95 -1.85 4.37
CA LYS A 233 0.83 -1.05 5.59
C LYS A 233 -0.16 -1.72 6.52
N ALA A 234 0.31 -2.10 7.70
CA ALA A 234 -0.53 -2.71 8.73
C ALA A 234 -0.33 -2.04 10.09
N SER A 235 -1.25 -2.34 11.01
CA SER A 235 -1.02 -2.10 12.43
C SER A 235 0.10 -3.02 12.94
N PRO A 236 0.79 -2.67 14.04
CA PRO A 236 1.83 -3.52 14.62
C PRO A 236 1.42 -4.98 14.88
N ARG A 237 0.13 -5.23 15.16
CA ARG A 237 -0.39 -6.57 15.46
C ARG A 237 -0.40 -7.49 14.24
N VAL A 238 -0.71 -6.95 13.05
CA VAL A 238 -0.81 -7.72 11.80
C VAL A 238 0.49 -7.62 10.98
N ASN A 239 1.37 -6.66 11.29
CA ASN A 239 2.62 -6.44 10.57
C ASN A 239 3.54 -7.67 10.42
N PRO A 240 3.65 -8.60 11.40
CA PRO A 240 4.44 -9.82 11.21
C PRO A 240 3.97 -10.67 10.03
N ILE A 241 2.67 -10.67 9.74
CA ILE A 241 2.08 -11.39 8.59
C ILE A 241 2.58 -10.77 7.29
N LEU A 242 2.51 -9.44 7.16
CA LEU A 242 3.00 -8.75 5.97
C LEU A 242 4.51 -8.89 5.78
N LYS A 243 5.30 -8.88 6.87
CA LYS A 243 6.76 -9.11 6.75
C LYS A 243 7.04 -10.49 6.18
N ALA A 244 6.37 -11.53 6.69
CA ALA A 244 6.53 -12.88 6.17
C ALA A 244 6.08 -13.00 4.71
N ALA A 245 4.99 -12.33 4.32
CA ALA A 245 4.56 -12.30 2.92
C ALA A 245 5.55 -11.53 2.02
N SER A 246 6.13 -10.44 2.51
CA SER A 246 7.18 -9.70 1.82
C SER A 246 8.47 -10.52 1.68
N ASP A 247 8.84 -11.32 2.67
CA ASP A 247 9.99 -12.22 2.59
C ASP A 247 9.80 -13.22 1.45
N ILE A 248 8.61 -13.85 1.35
CA ILE A 248 8.26 -14.73 0.22
C ILE A 248 8.35 -13.97 -1.10
N ALA A 249 7.79 -12.75 -1.20
CA ALA A 249 7.84 -11.95 -2.43
C ALA A 249 9.28 -11.55 -2.84
N LEU A 250 10.18 -11.39 -1.89
CA LEU A 250 11.57 -10.98 -2.13
C LEU A 250 12.48 -12.17 -2.43
N GLU A 251 12.16 -13.35 -1.90
CA GLU A 251 12.95 -14.58 -2.06
C GLU A 251 12.48 -15.42 -3.26
N SER A 252 11.18 -15.43 -3.55
CA SER A 252 10.61 -16.12 -4.70
C SER A 252 10.66 -15.25 -5.96
N CYS A 253 10.68 -15.89 -7.13
CA CYS A 253 10.49 -15.21 -8.42
C CYS A 253 8.99 -15.03 -8.76
N SER A 254 8.12 -15.12 -7.76
CA SER A 254 6.66 -15.18 -7.91
C SER A 254 6.01 -13.90 -7.43
N ASP A 255 5.25 -13.24 -8.31
CA ASP A 255 4.42 -12.09 -7.94
C ASP A 255 3.01 -12.55 -7.55
N PHE A 256 2.38 -11.81 -6.64
CA PHE A 256 1.02 -12.11 -6.20
C PHE A 256 0.18 -10.85 -6.01
N LYS A 257 -1.12 -10.99 -6.28
CA LYS A 257 -2.12 -9.93 -6.08
C LYS A 257 -3.26 -10.43 -5.21
N VAL A 258 -3.60 -9.65 -4.20
CA VAL A 258 -4.75 -9.91 -3.33
C VAL A 258 -5.91 -9.04 -3.77
N LEU A 259 -7.02 -9.67 -4.15
CA LEU A 259 -8.20 -9.02 -4.70
C LEU A 259 -9.43 -9.25 -3.83
N PHE A 260 -10.31 -8.24 -3.82
CA PHE A 260 -11.59 -8.35 -3.16
C PHE A 260 -12.60 -9.15 -4.01
N ILE A 261 -13.29 -10.09 -3.39
CA ILE A 261 -14.49 -10.72 -3.95
C ILE A 261 -15.62 -10.68 -2.91
N PRO A 262 -16.87 -10.31 -3.26
CA PRO A 262 -17.98 -10.42 -2.32
C PRO A 262 -18.15 -11.86 -1.81
N GLY A 263 -18.34 -12.05 -0.49
CA GLY A 263 -18.44 -13.39 0.12
C GLY A 263 -19.60 -14.28 -0.37
N VAL A 264 -20.60 -13.71 -1.04
CA VAL A 264 -21.65 -14.53 -1.71
C VAL A 264 -21.11 -15.20 -2.98
N LEU A 265 -20.12 -14.59 -3.63
CA LEU A 265 -19.51 -15.08 -4.87
C LEU A 265 -18.33 -16.03 -4.62
N SER A 266 -17.77 -16.08 -3.40
CA SER A 266 -16.75 -17.06 -3.02
C SER A 266 -17.33 -18.47 -2.85
N TYR A 267 -18.60 -18.59 -2.41
CA TYR A 267 -19.30 -19.86 -2.23
C TYR A 267 -19.60 -20.59 -3.56
N ASP A 268 -19.84 -19.85 -4.64
CA ASP A 268 -20.34 -20.43 -5.88
C ASP A 268 -19.27 -20.83 -6.90
N GLY A 269 -17.98 -20.49 -6.70
CA GLY A 269 -16.80 -21.00 -7.43
C GLY A 269 -16.79 -20.94 -8.98
N VAL A 270 -17.89 -20.54 -9.63
CA VAL A 270 -18.18 -20.83 -11.04
C VAL A 270 -18.79 -19.63 -11.78
N GLU A 271 -19.38 -18.62 -11.11
CA GLU A 271 -20.08 -17.52 -11.79
C GLU A 271 -19.26 -16.25 -12.10
N ALA A 272 -17.98 -16.19 -11.72
CA ALA A 272 -17.16 -15.00 -11.95
C ALA A 272 -16.92 -14.66 -13.45
N GLN A 273 -17.23 -15.57 -14.39
CA GLN A 273 -16.98 -15.39 -15.82
C GLN A 273 -18.19 -14.92 -16.67
N LYS A 274 -19.38 -14.71 -16.10
CA LYS A 274 -20.59 -14.46 -16.92
C LYS A 274 -21.04 -13.00 -17.12
N ARG A 275 -20.19 -12.01 -16.83
CA ARG A 275 -20.53 -10.60 -17.14
C ARG A 275 -19.46 -9.91 -17.97
N GLU A 276 -19.24 -10.40 -19.18
CA GLU A 276 -18.85 -9.52 -20.28
C GLU A 276 -20.06 -8.68 -20.73
N GLY A 277 -19.90 -7.36 -20.76
CA GLY A 277 -20.94 -6.50 -21.32
C GLY A 277 -20.84 -5.01 -21.00
N LYS A 278 -19.87 -4.34 -21.63
CA LYS A 278 -19.81 -2.89 -21.91
C LYS A 278 -19.47 -1.94 -20.75
N GLY A 279 -18.25 -1.40 -20.79
CA GLY A 279 -17.89 -0.23 -19.98
C GLY A 279 -16.47 0.31 -20.22
N LYS A 280 -16.25 0.93 -21.39
CA LYS A 280 -15.20 1.90 -21.78
C LYS A 280 -13.85 1.89 -21.01
N ALA A 281 -12.80 1.64 -21.78
CA ALA A 281 -11.42 2.04 -21.49
C ALA A 281 -11.34 3.46 -20.89
N GLY A 282 -10.79 3.55 -19.67
CA GLY A 282 -10.44 4.80 -19.00
C GLY A 282 -8.96 4.74 -18.64
N GLY A 283 -8.16 5.58 -19.29
CA GLY A 283 -6.71 5.61 -19.14
C GLY A 283 -6.24 5.94 -17.73
N TYR A 284 -5.06 5.42 -17.39
CA TYR A 284 -4.28 5.78 -16.22
C TYR A 284 -3.90 7.26 -16.26
N GLY A 285 -4.73 8.08 -15.62
CA GLY A 285 -4.41 9.46 -15.26
C GLY A 285 -3.88 9.49 -13.83
N SER A 286 -2.58 9.73 -13.69
CA SER A 286 -1.97 10.18 -12.44
C SER A 286 -2.65 11.47 -11.97
N GLY A 287 -3.49 11.37 -10.93
CA GLY A 287 -4.24 12.49 -10.38
C GLY A 287 -4.27 12.47 -8.87
N PHE A 288 -3.51 13.38 -8.27
CA PHE A 288 -3.56 13.72 -6.85
C PHE A 288 -5.00 13.94 -6.35
N GLY A 289 -5.34 13.34 -5.19
CA GLY A 289 -6.39 13.84 -4.30
C GLY A 289 -7.62 12.93 -4.11
N GLY A 290 -7.53 11.99 -3.16
CA GLY A 290 -8.66 11.15 -2.72
C GLY A 290 -8.76 11.10 -1.20
N GLY A 291 -9.06 12.24 -0.57
CA GLY A 291 -9.38 12.28 0.85
C GLY A 291 -10.64 11.45 1.15
N GLY A 292 -10.54 10.61 2.18
CA GLY A 292 -11.62 9.75 2.66
C GLY A 292 -12.91 10.50 2.96
N LYS A 293 -14.01 9.74 2.98
CA LYS A 293 -15.40 10.15 3.26
C LYS A 293 -15.57 10.71 4.69
N ALA A 294 -14.93 11.84 5.00
CA ALA A 294 -15.07 12.55 6.27
C ALA A 294 -15.54 14.00 6.02
N GLY A 295 -16.79 14.27 6.38
CA GLY A 295 -17.13 15.52 7.05
C GLY A 295 -18.10 16.50 6.38
N ARG A 296 -18.32 16.47 5.06
CA ARG A 296 -19.20 17.47 4.40
C ARG A 296 -20.54 16.90 3.94
N VAL A 297 -21.62 17.58 4.37
CA VAL A 297 -23.01 17.33 3.99
C VAL A 297 -23.25 17.92 2.60
N CYS A 298 -24.03 17.23 1.76
CA CYS A 298 -24.36 17.70 0.42
C CYS A 298 -25.23 18.98 0.46
N ASP A 299 -24.74 20.06 -0.13
CA ASP A 299 -25.45 21.35 -0.17
C ASP A 299 -26.70 21.29 -1.05
N ARG A 300 -26.59 20.63 -2.21
CA ARG A 300 -27.74 20.43 -3.12
C ARG A 300 -28.85 19.60 -2.48
N PHE A 301 -28.49 18.60 -1.68
CA PHE A 301 -29.46 17.81 -0.91
C PHE A 301 -30.23 18.67 0.10
N ASN A 302 -29.66 19.78 0.57
CA ASN A 302 -30.27 20.70 1.54
C ASN A 302 -30.91 21.94 0.91
N GLN A 303 -30.95 22.04 -0.42
CA GLN A 303 -31.59 23.13 -1.15
C GLN A 303 -32.95 22.72 -1.73
N LYS A 304 -33.74 23.72 -2.15
CA LYS A 304 -35.03 23.51 -2.82
C LYS A 304 -34.78 22.88 -4.20
N GLY A 305 -35.15 21.60 -4.34
CA GLY A 305 -34.88 20.78 -5.53
C GLY A 305 -34.15 19.46 -5.24
N GLY A 306 -33.51 19.33 -4.06
CA GLY A 306 -32.79 18.12 -3.68
C GLY A 306 -31.54 17.85 -4.53
N CYS A 307 -30.89 16.70 -4.29
CA CYS A 307 -29.77 16.25 -5.11
C CYS A 307 -30.25 15.17 -6.09
N GLU A 308 -29.95 15.33 -7.38
CA GLU A 308 -30.31 14.38 -8.44
C GLU A 308 -29.54 13.05 -8.38
N ARG A 309 -28.51 12.95 -7.52
CA ARG A 309 -27.72 11.72 -7.34
C ARG A 309 -28.29 10.89 -6.20
N ALA A 310 -28.28 9.57 -6.33
CA ALA A 310 -28.62 8.67 -5.22
C ALA A 310 -27.62 8.81 -4.04
N ASP A 311 -28.06 8.49 -2.82
CA ASP A 311 -27.28 8.65 -1.57
C ASP A 311 -25.90 7.95 -1.60
N GLY A 312 -25.78 6.83 -2.33
CA GLY A 312 -24.51 6.12 -2.53
C GLY A 312 -23.63 6.63 -3.68
N MET A 313 -24.19 7.45 -4.58
CA MET A 313 -23.49 7.97 -5.77
C MET A 313 -23.10 9.46 -5.65
N CYS A 314 -23.53 10.11 -4.57
CA CYS A 314 -23.13 11.48 -4.29
C CYS A 314 -21.75 11.51 -3.60
N ARG A 315 -20.89 12.46 -4.03
CA ARG A 315 -19.58 12.69 -3.40
C ARG A 315 -19.70 13.15 -1.94
N PHE A 316 -20.86 13.68 -1.55
CA PHE A 316 -21.14 14.24 -0.23
C PHE A 316 -22.29 13.48 0.43
N ARG A 317 -22.28 13.40 1.77
CA ARG A 317 -23.29 12.65 2.53
C ARG A 317 -24.66 13.34 2.45
N HIS A 318 -25.73 12.60 2.15
CA HIS A 318 -27.10 13.13 2.20
C HIS A 318 -27.67 13.05 3.61
N ALA A 319 -27.37 14.09 4.39
CA ALA A 319 -27.95 14.30 5.71
C ALA A 319 -28.58 15.71 5.78
N CYS A 320 -29.64 15.84 6.56
CA CYS A 320 -30.23 17.14 6.86
C CYS A 320 -29.22 18.01 7.62
N ARG A 321 -28.97 19.23 7.14
CA ARG A 321 -28.05 20.15 7.80
C ARG A 321 -28.57 20.65 9.16
N LYS A 322 -29.90 20.70 9.34
CA LYS A 322 -30.54 21.12 10.60
C LYS A 322 -30.51 20.06 11.70
N CYS A 323 -30.79 18.79 11.38
CA CYS A 323 -30.94 17.74 12.40
C CYS A 323 -29.95 16.56 12.26
N GLY A 324 -29.12 16.55 11.23
CA GLY A 324 -28.14 15.50 10.97
C GLY A 324 -28.69 14.16 10.49
N LYS A 325 -30.02 14.00 10.40
CA LYS A 325 -30.65 12.73 9.98
C LYS A 325 -30.68 12.57 8.45
N PRO A 326 -30.52 11.35 7.91
CA PRO A 326 -30.68 11.08 6.49
C PRO A 326 -32.16 11.11 6.05
N GLY A 327 -32.40 11.01 4.74
CA GLY A 327 -33.74 10.84 4.17
C GLY A 327 -34.54 12.14 3.92
N HIS A 328 -34.10 13.29 4.44
CA HIS A 328 -34.67 14.59 4.10
C HIS A 328 -33.63 15.71 4.10
N GLY A 329 -33.83 16.72 3.25
CA GLY A 329 -33.03 17.95 3.23
C GLY A 329 -33.51 18.99 4.22
N GLU A 330 -32.69 20.00 4.47
CA GLU A 330 -32.97 21.14 5.37
C GLU A 330 -34.31 21.84 5.10
N THR A 331 -34.71 21.97 3.83
CA THR A 331 -35.98 22.60 3.43
C THR A 331 -37.22 21.82 3.84
N ALA A 332 -37.08 20.51 4.11
CA ALA A 332 -38.16 19.63 4.55
C ALA A 332 -38.04 19.26 6.04
N CYS A 333 -37.10 19.87 6.77
CA CYS A 333 -36.86 19.56 8.17
C CYS A 333 -37.92 20.20 9.06
N LYS A 334 -38.65 19.37 9.81
CA LYS A 334 -39.71 19.80 10.76
C LYS A 334 -39.17 20.17 12.15
N SER A 335 -37.84 20.14 12.35
CA SER A 335 -37.18 20.52 13.61
C SER A 335 -37.02 22.06 13.64
N GLY A 336 -37.92 22.76 14.33
CA GLY A 336 -37.87 24.21 14.53
C GLY A 336 -37.14 24.61 15.82
N GLY A 337 -36.34 25.68 15.76
CA GLY A 337 -35.71 26.34 16.91
C GLY A 337 -34.54 27.25 16.50
N SER A 338 -34.75 28.56 16.59
CA SER A 338 -33.88 29.70 16.25
C SER A 338 -32.52 29.75 16.96
N LYS A 339 -31.53 30.36 16.30
CA LYS A 339 -30.56 31.26 16.96
C LYS A 339 -30.29 32.48 16.09
N GLU A 340 -30.87 33.59 16.51
CA GLU A 340 -30.47 34.96 16.19
C GLU A 340 -29.16 35.30 16.93
N ALA A 341 -28.41 36.25 16.35
CA ALA A 341 -27.24 36.99 16.85
C ALA A 341 -25.95 36.20 17.16
#